data_AF-A0A3M2B8C8-F1
#
_entry.id   AF-A0A3M2B8C8-F1
#
_cell.length_a   1.000
_cell.length_b   1.000
_cell.length_c   1.000
_cell.angle_alpha   90.00
_cell.angle_beta   90.00
_cell.angle_gamma   90.00
#
_symmetry.space_group_name_H-M   'P 1'
#
loop_
_entity.id
_entity.type
_entity.pdbx_description
1 polymer ?
#
loop_
_entity_poly.entity_id
_entity_poly.type
_entity_poly.pdbx_seq_one_letter_code
_entity_poly.pdbx_strand_id
1 'polypeptide(L)'
;MAVIVKGDFDTQRVFYLGNMTTAQRTGTTPSRAGAMVFDTDLTSVFLYDGTNWVDLSMNQPLLVSADAYNSLTLDPLLYMTLANQYSLLTGNATTSFMGVPTSPHVYYYSGSTQGTLVITSDARDSTMHGNYFFVAVEPGSGGSVVLSADPSLTGGIAASFTSINDGELAIVFLESSGVKAYAFKLRANPVRSKVIRYLTTSQVVAAGSPVNVTSTYATSPYYTDLNNPQIVGAYTFNFTRPGMYRLTAFRGIPNASVPASQTTMRFQWYHYDTATYIGSMGISEGYTGTTYGRSIPAIAYLKVSTSESVGLYNVGTNSASIGSSSEVIGGSYILIEELP
;
A
#
# COMPACT_ATOMS: atom_id res chain seq x y z
N MET A 1 32.51 -30.19 31.03
CA MET A 1 33.07 -29.26 30.02
C MET A 1 31.99 -28.26 29.69
N ALA A 2 32.15 -26.98 30.06
CA ALA A 2 31.10 -25.97 29.88
C ALA A 2 31.30 -25.25 28.55
N VAL A 3 30.36 -25.42 27.61
CA VAL A 3 30.36 -24.70 26.34
C VAL A 3 29.63 -23.37 26.55
N ILE A 4 30.36 -22.26 26.57
CA ILE A 4 29.76 -20.93 26.55
C ILE A 4 29.36 -20.63 25.10
N VAL A 5 28.08 -20.77 24.79
CA VAL A 5 27.52 -20.29 23.52
C VAL A 5 27.46 -18.76 23.57
N LYS A 6 28.46 -18.12 22.98
CA LYS A 6 28.43 -16.68 22.66
C LYS A 6 27.99 -16.54 21.19
N GLY A 7 26.83 -15.93 20.95
CA GLY A 7 26.29 -15.74 19.60
C GLY A 7 24.94 -15.01 19.60
N ASP A 8 25.01 -13.70 19.43
CA ASP A 8 24.16 -12.90 18.52
C ASP A 8 22.63 -13.07 18.56
N PHE A 9 22.00 -12.62 19.66
CA PHE A 9 20.60 -12.15 19.66
C PHE A 9 20.37 -10.95 20.60
N ASP A 10 21.24 -9.93 20.59
CA ASP A 10 20.91 -8.66 21.25
C ASP A 10 20.06 -7.75 20.35
N THR A 11 18.75 -7.92 20.43
CA THR A 11 17.74 -6.87 20.13
C THR A 11 16.52 -7.00 21.07
N GLN A 12 16.79 -7.27 22.35
CA GLN A 12 15.89 -7.10 23.52
C GLN A 12 14.53 -7.85 23.59
N ARG A 13 14.03 -8.51 22.53
CA ARG A 13 12.60 -8.88 22.42
C ARG A 13 12.23 -10.37 22.30
N VAL A 14 13.20 -11.28 22.13
CA VAL A 14 12.99 -12.74 22.29
C VAL A 14 14.17 -13.30 23.06
N PHE A 15 13.91 -14.19 24.02
CA PHE A 15 14.96 -14.94 24.71
C PHE A 15 14.55 -16.40 24.88
N TYR A 16 15.39 -17.29 24.33
CA TYR A 16 15.21 -18.74 24.42
C TYR A 16 15.85 -19.24 25.72
N LEU A 17 15.06 -19.93 26.55
CA LEU A 17 15.46 -20.46 27.86
C LEU A 17 16.03 -21.89 27.78
N GLY A 18 16.14 -22.47 26.58
CA GLY A 18 16.58 -23.84 26.39
C GLY A 18 15.43 -24.84 26.47
N ASN A 19 15.72 -26.02 26.99
CA ASN A 19 14.78 -27.13 27.09
C ASN A 19 14.46 -27.38 28.57
N MET A 20 13.19 -27.66 28.90
CA MET A 20 12.69 -27.86 30.26
C MET A 20 11.64 -28.97 30.30
N THR A 21 11.47 -29.63 31.45
CA THR A 21 10.28 -30.46 31.70
C THR A 21 9.03 -29.60 31.90
N THR A 22 7.83 -30.17 31.77
CA THR A 22 6.56 -29.49 32.05
C THR A 22 6.55 -28.92 33.47
N ALA A 23 7.10 -29.65 34.45
CA ALA A 23 7.22 -29.20 35.84
C ALA A 23 8.18 -28.00 35.99
N GLN A 24 9.30 -27.99 35.27
CA GLN A 24 10.25 -26.87 35.26
C GLN A 24 9.66 -25.63 34.58
N ARG A 25 8.99 -25.79 33.43
CA ARG A 25 8.30 -24.71 32.73
C ARG A 25 7.19 -24.09 33.59
N THR A 26 6.29 -24.91 34.13
CA THR A 26 5.17 -24.42 34.95
C THR A 26 5.62 -23.82 36.30
N GLY A 27 6.73 -24.29 36.86
CA GLY A 27 7.39 -23.65 38.00
C GLY A 27 8.19 -22.38 37.67
N THR A 28 8.31 -22.01 36.39
CA THR A 28 9.05 -20.82 35.94
C THR A 28 8.09 -19.73 35.46
N THR A 29 8.16 -18.56 36.07
CA THR A 29 7.46 -17.33 35.64
C THR A 29 8.47 -16.34 35.07
N PRO A 30 8.58 -16.18 33.73
CA PRO A 30 9.47 -15.20 33.12
C PRO A 30 9.08 -13.77 33.49
N SER A 31 10.08 -12.88 33.62
CA SER A 31 9.88 -11.49 34.04
C SER A 31 9.32 -10.55 32.97
N ARG A 32 9.03 -11.07 31.76
CA ARG A 32 8.39 -10.38 30.64
C ARG A 32 7.82 -11.39 29.64
N ALA A 33 6.87 -10.98 28.81
CA ALA A 33 6.37 -11.76 27.67
C ALA A 33 7.46 -12.03 26.61
N GLY A 34 7.25 -13.01 25.73
CA GLY A 34 8.18 -13.35 24.64
C GLY A 34 9.32 -14.31 25.02
N ALA A 35 9.26 -14.92 26.21
CA ALA A 35 10.18 -15.99 26.60
C ALA A 35 9.82 -17.30 25.88
N MET A 36 10.79 -17.98 25.26
CA MET A 36 10.60 -19.25 24.56
C MET A 36 11.27 -20.42 25.29
N VAL A 37 10.67 -21.60 25.26
CA VAL A 37 11.23 -22.85 25.82
C VAL A 37 10.75 -24.06 25.02
N PHE A 38 11.56 -25.11 24.92
CA PHE A 38 11.10 -26.43 24.45
C PHE A 38 10.74 -27.32 25.64
N ASP A 39 9.48 -27.74 25.72
CA ASP A 39 8.98 -28.68 26.74
C ASP A 39 9.32 -30.11 26.33
N THR A 40 10.16 -30.77 27.12
CA THR A 40 10.65 -32.13 26.82
C THR A 40 9.62 -33.22 27.04
N ASP A 41 8.60 -32.96 27.86
CA ASP A 41 7.62 -33.96 28.25
C ASP A 41 6.42 -33.96 27.28
N LEU A 42 6.08 -32.77 26.77
CA LEU A 42 5.05 -32.55 25.74
C LEU A 42 5.64 -32.51 24.32
N THR A 43 6.97 -32.47 24.17
CA THR A 43 7.70 -32.38 22.90
C THR A 43 7.34 -31.18 22.02
N SER A 44 6.94 -30.06 22.64
CA SER A 44 6.48 -28.84 21.97
C SER A 44 7.26 -27.59 22.38
N VAL A 45 7.26 -26.56 21.53
CA VAL A 45 7.72 -25.22 21.88
C VAL A 45 6.60 -24.45 22.58
N PHE A 46 6.92 -23.82 23.70
CA PHE A 46 6.03 -22.91 24.43
C PHE A 46 6.58 -21.48 24.42
N LEU A 47 5.68 -20.51 24.37
CA LEU A 47 5.96 -19.09 24.57
C LEU A 47 5.24 -18.56 25.81
N TYR A 48 5.85 -17.65 26.57
CA TYR A 48 5.18 -16.95 27.66
C TYR A 48 4.49 -15.67 27.17
N ASP A 49 3.17 -15.56 27.35
CA ASP A 49 2.36 -14.43 26.86
C ASP A 49 2.41 -13.16 27.76
N GLY A 50 3.00 -13.30 28.95
CA GLY A 50 3.01 -12.31 30.03
C GLY A 50 2.29 -12.78 31.29
N THR A 51 1.41 -13.78 31.18
CA THR A 51 0.62 -14.42 32.24
C THR A 51 0.74 -15.95 32.21
N ASN A 52 0.63 -16.57 31.03
CA ASN A 52 0.59 -18.02 30.84
C ASN A 52 1.66 -18.52 29.86
N TRP A 53 1.91 -19.82 29.90
CA TRP A 53 2.65 -20.54 28.87
C TRP A 53 1.69 -21.05 27.78
N VAL A 54 1.89 -20.57 26.56
CA VAL A 54 1.10 -20.87 25.36
C VAL A 54 1.83 -21.90 24.50
N ASP A 55 1.14 -22.99 24.15
CA ASP A 55 1.66 -24.08 23.31
C ASP A 55 1.65 -23.68 21.83
N LEU A 56 2.78 -23.83 21.13
CA LEU A 56 2.90 -23.49 19.72
C LEU A 56 2.60 -24.68 18.78
N SER A 57 2.31 -25.89 19.30
CA SER A 57 1.99 -27.09 18.51
C SER A 57 0.55 -27.13 17.96
N MET A 58 0.17 -26.07 17.24
CA MET A 58 -0.96 -26.02 16.29
C MET A 58 -2.27 -26.72 16.72
N ASN A 59 -3.01 -26.13 17.68
CA ASN A 59 -4.42 -26.52 17.90
C ASN A 59 -5.36 -25.46 18.50
N GLN A 60 -4.91 -24.21 18.72
CA GLN A 60 -5.73 -23.11 19.26
C GLN A 60 -5.34 -21.77 18.60
N PRO A 61 -6.22 -20.75 18.59
CA PRO A 61 -5.84 -19.38 18.23
C PRO A 61 -4.99 -18.75 19.35
N LEU A 62 -3.72 -18.47 19.06
CA LEU A 62 -2.72 -18.18 20.10
C LEU A 62 -2.54 -16.67 20.33
N LEU A 63 -3.15 -16.12 21.39
CA LEU A 63 -2.91 -14.75 21.86
C LEU A 63 -1.57 -14.65 22.63
N VAL A 64 -0.46 -14.79 21.91
CA VAL A 64 0.91 -14.97 22.42
C VAL A 64 1.59 -13.75 23.07
N SER A 65 0.97 -12.58 23.11
CA SER A 65 1.53 -11.41 23.80
C SER A 65 0.43 -10.47 24.26
N ALA A 66 0.41 -10.17 25.56
CA ALA A 66 -0.41 -9.10 26.13
C ALA A 66 0.29 -7.71 26.06
N ASP A 67 1.57 -7.64 25.69
CA ASP A 67 2.31 -6.38 25.54
C ASP A 67 1.98 -5.70 24.20
N ALA A 68 1.34 -4.53 24.28
CA ALA A 68 0.96 -3.70 23.14
C ALA A 68 2.14 -3.10 22.33
N TYR A 69 3.38 -3.21 22.84
CA TYR A 69 4.59 -2.76 22.15
C TYR A 69 5.41 -3.92 21.56
N ASN A 70 4.97 -5.16 21.74
CA ASN A 70 5.60 -6.35 21.17
C ASN A 70 5.00 -6.68 19.79
N SER A 71 5.85 -6.88 18.78
CA SER A 71 5.42 -7.24 17.43
C SER A 71 5.07 -8.72 17.26
N LEU A 72 5.28 -9.54 18.29
CA LEU A 72 4.92 -10.96 18.30
C LEU A 72 3.47 -11.18 18.75
N THR A 73 2.53 -10.79 17.89
CA THR A 73 1.27 -11.52 17.75
C THR A 73 1.46 -12.60 16.70
N LEU A 74 1.32 -13.88 17.08
CA LEU A 74 1.01 -14.96 16.15
C LEU A 74 -0.45 -14.78 15.72
N ASP A 75 -0.64 -13.89 14.74
CA ASP A 75 -1.67 -14.13 13.74
C ASP A 75 -1.34 -15.52 13.13
N PRO A 76 -2.21 -16.55 13.25
CA PRO A 76 -1.83 -17.96 13.08
C PRO A 76 -1.51 -18.41 11.63
N LEU A 77 -1.24 -17.47 10.73
CA LEU A 77 -0.69 -17.67 9.40
C LEU A 77 0.41 -16.62 9.18
N LEU A 78 1.56 -16.88 8.53
CA LEU A 78 1.68 -17.32 7.13
C LEU A 78 0.75 -16.56 6.17
N TYR A 79 0.10 -15.47 6.61
CA TYR A 79 -1.18 -15.00 6.04
C TYR A 79 -1.07 -14.12 4.80
N MET A 80 0.04 -14.28 4.10
CA MET A 80 0.07 -14.02 2.67
C MET A 80 -0.24 -15.33 1.91
N THR A 81 0.53 -16.42 2.07
CA THR A 81 0.40 -17.64 1.24
C THR A 81 -0.97 -18.33 1.25
N LEU A 82 -1.77 -18.16 2.30
CA LEU A 82 -3.13 -18.73 2.42
C LEU A 82 -4.26 -17.70 2.26
N ALA A 83 -3.95 -16.42 2.01
CA ALA A 83 -4.96 -15.42 1.69
C ALA A 83 -5.39 -15.55 0.23
N ASN A 84 -6.71 -15.53 -0.04
CA ASN A 84 -7.27 -15.46 -1.39
C ASN A 84 -6.81 -14.19 -2.18
N GLN A 85 -6.23 -13.23 -1.47
CA GLN A 85 -5.69 -11.96 -1.97
C GLN A 85 -4.15 -12.00 -2.11
N TYR A 86 -3.55 -13.18 -2.27
CA TYR A 86 -2.11 -13.32 -2.51
C TYR A 86 -1.82 -14.32 -3.62
N SER A 87 -0.66 -14.18 -4.25
CA SER A 87 -0.14 -15.18 -5.19
C SER A 87 1.39 -15.21 -5.16
N LEU A 88 1.96 -16.35 -4.76
CA LEU A 88 3.38 -16.63 -4.88
C LEU A 88 3.73 -16.95 -6.35
N LEU A 89 4.69 -16.25 -6.92
CA LEU A 89 5.11 -16.36 -8.31
C LEU A 89 6.58 -16.77 -8.40
N THR A 90 6.88 -17.86 -9.10
CA THR A 90 8.26 -18.33 -9.34
C THR A 90 8.72 -18.17 -10.80
N GLY A 91 7.85 -17.63 -11.66
CA GLY A 91 8.06 -17.50 -13.10
C GLY A 91 7.00 -16.59 -13.74
N ASN A 92 6.72 -16.78 -15.03
CA ASN A 92 5.67 -16.03 -15.72
C ASN A 92 4.29 -16.39 -15.17
N ALA A 93 3.43 -15.38 -15.01
CA ALA A 93 2.09 -15.53 -14.44
C ALA A 93 1.12 -14.50 -15.04
N THR A 94 -0.18 -14.72 -14.80
CA THR A 94 -1.26 -13.82 -15.21
C THR A 94 -2.07 -13.44 -13.97
N THR A 95 -2.50 -12.17 -13.86
CA THR A 95 -3.33 -11.73 -12.72
C THR A 95 -4.70 -12.41 -12.73
N SER A 96 -5.17 -12.82 -11.54
CA SER A 96 -6.48 -13.41 -11.31
C SER A 96 -7.21 -12.63 -10.22
N PHE A 97 -8.48 -12.31 -10.48
CA PHE A 97 -9.26 -11.36 -9.68
C PHE A 97 -10.49 -12.05 -9.07
N MET A 98 -10.26 -13.01 -8.17
CA MET A 98 -11.32 -13.83 -7.59
C MET A 98 -12.11 -13.11 -6.48
N GLY A 99 -13.44 -13.19 -6.55
CA GLY A 99 -14.36 -12.70 -5.51
C GLY A 99 -14.44 -11.17 -5.38
N VAL A 100 -15.32 -10.69 -4.50
CA VAL A 100 -15.36 -9.28 -4.10
C VAL A 100 -14.28 -9.06 -3.03
N PRO A 101 -13.27 -8.22 -3.28
CA PRO A 101 -12.15 -8.06 -2.36
C PRO A 101 -12.43 -6.98 -1.31
N THR A 102 -12.37 -7.35 -0.03
CA THR A 102 -12.35 -6.38 1.08
C THR A 102 -11.01 -5.66 1.23
N SER A 103 -9.94 -6.23 0.68
CA SER A 103 -8.55 -5.79 0.78
C SER A 103 -7.79 -6.05 -0.54
N PRO A 104 -6.70 -5.31 -0.83
CA PRO A 104 -5.98 -5.40 -2.10
C PRO A 104 -5.22 -6.71 -2.26
N HIS A 105 -5.08 -7.18 -3.50
CA HIS A 105 -4.30 -8.39 -3.82
C HIS A 105 -2.79 -8.10 -3.75
N VAL A 106 -1.96 -9.12 -3.47
CA VAL A 106 -0.49 -9.03 -3.46
C VAL A 106 0.12 -10.17 -4.26
N TYR A 107 0.78 -9.86 -5.36
CA TYR A 107 1.61 -10.79 -6.11
C TYR A 107 3.04 -10.70 -5.58
N TYR A 108 3.64 -11.81 -5.19
CA TYR A 108 4.99 -11.86 -4.60
C TYR A 108 5.88 -12.79 -5.41
N TYR A 109 6.95 -12.25 -5.97
CA TYR A 109 7.82 -12.97 -6.90
C TYR A 109 9.12 -13.43 -6.23
N SER A 110 9.38 -14.72 -6.24
CA SER A 110 10.54 -15.41 -5.66
C SER A 110 11.40 -16.15 -6.69
N GLY A 111 11.18 -15.92 -7.98
CA GLY A 111 12.03 -16.48 -9.04
C GLY A 111 13.40 -15.80 -9.10
N SER A 112 14.45 -16.56 -9.39
CA SER A 112 15.84 -16.05 -9.47
C SER A 112 16.23 -15.50 -10.86
N THR A 113 15.25 -15.22 -11.72
CA THR A 113 15.43 -14.70 -13.08
C THR A 113 14.41 -13.60 -13.36
N GLN A 114 14.24 -13.18 -14.62
CA GLN A 114 13.18 -12.25 -15.00
C GLN A 114 11.89 -13.00 -15.34
N GLY A 115 10.86 -12.81 -14.51
CA GLY A 115 9.49 -13.19 -14.81
C GLY A 115 8.70 -12.06 -15.48
N THR A 116 7.57 -12.42 -16.07
CA THR A 116 6.55 -11.49 -16.56
C THR A 116 5.24 -11.73 -15.81
N LEU A 117 4.68 -10.67 -15.22
CA LEU A 117 3.30 -10.67 -14.73
C LEU A 117 2.42 -10.01 -15.80
N VAL A 118 1.63 -10.82 -16.47
CA VAL A 118 0.59 -10.38 -17.41
C VAL A 118 -0.59 -9.88 -16.58
N ILE A 119 -0.82 -8.58 -16.60
CA ILE A 119 -1.99 -7.95 -16.02
C ILE A 119 -3.16 -8.18 -16.97
N THR A 120 -4.34 -8.47 -16.46
CA THR A 120 -5.61 -8.69 -17.19
C THR A 120 -6.63 -7.61 -16.88
N SER A 121 -7.65 -7.44 -17.74
CA SER A 121 -8.80 -6.62 -17.38
C SER A 121 -9.58 -7.26 -16.23
N ASP A 122 -9.86 -6.49 -15.19
CA ASP A 122 -10.75 -6.91 -14.11
C ASP A 122 -12.20 -6.55 -14.47
N ALA A 123 -13.05 -7.56 -14.64
CA ALA A 123 -14.46 -7.42 -14.99
C ALA A 123 -15.39 -7.22 -13.77
N ARG A 124 -14.84 -7.09 -12.55
CA ARG A 124 -15.61 -6.78 -11.34
C ARG A 124 -16.21 -5.37 -11.42
N ASP A 125 -17.38 -5.19 -10.80
CA ASP A 125 -18.11 -3.93 -10.85
C ASP A 125 -17.29 -2.75 -10.32
N SER A 126 -17.12 -1.77 -11.20
CA SER A 126 -16.59 -0.42 -10.96
C SER A 126 -17.04 0.25 -9.65
N THR A 127 -18.25 -0.01 -9.17
CA THR A 127 -18.78 0.57 -7.93
C THR A 127 -18.09 0.07 -6.67
N MET A 128 -17.54 -1.15 -6.68
CA MET A 128 -16.99 -1.81 -5.51
C MET A 128 -15.46 -1.82 -5.51
N HIS A 129 -14.90 -1.02 -4.59
CA HIS A 129 -13.53 -1.14 -4.09
C HIS A 129 -12.36 -1.04 -5.09
N GLY A 130 -12.59 -0.68 -6.36
CA GLY A 130 -11.63 -0.10 -7.31
C GLY A 130 -10.26 -0.79 -7.35
N ASN A 131 -10.14 -1.78 -8.24
CA ASN A 131 -9.16 -2.85 -8.20
C ASN A 131 -7.70 -2.37 -8.23
N TYR A 132 -7.07 -2.27 -7.07
CA TYR A 132 -5.62 -2.08 -6.94
C TYR A 132 -4.98 -3.29 -6.26
N PHE A 133 -3.74 -3.56 -6.64
CA PHE A 133 -2.95 -4.68 -6.12
C PHE A 133 -1.47 -4.30 -6.03
N PHE A 134 -0.75 -5.04 -5.21
CA PHE A 134 0.70 -4.91 -5.07
C PHE A 134 1.43 -5.99 -5.86
N VAL A 135 2.63 -5.67 -6.32
CA VAL A 135 3.57 -6.62 -6.92
C VAL A 135 4.92 -6.41 -6.24
N ALA A 136 5.34 -7.38 -5.43
CA ALA A 136 6.60 -7.36 -4.70
C ALA A 136 7.58 -8.37 -5.28
N VAL A 137 8.89 -8.09 -5.17
CA VAL A 137 9.95 -9.05 -5.46
C VAL A 137 10.69 -9.38 -4.17
N GLU A 138 10.91 -10.67 -3.92
CA GLU A 138 11.64 -11.18 -2.77
C GLU A 138 13.06 -10.61 -2.71
N PRO A 139 13.48 -9.95 -1.60
CA PRO A 139 14.84 -9.47 -1.42
C PRO A 139 15.84 -10.63 -1.37
N GLY A 140 16.91 -10.55 -2.15
CA GLY A 140 17.94 -11.60 -2.25
C GLY A 140 17.58 -12.76 -3.19
N SER A 141 16.47 -12.68 -3.94
CA SER A 141 16.16 -13.62 -5.03
C SER A 141 17.08 -13.45 -6.24
N GLY A 142 17.55 -12.23 -6.48
CA GLY A 142 18.22 -11.82 -7.72
C GLY A 142 17.27 -11.64 -8.90
N GLY A 143 15.96 -11.76 -8.68
CA GLY A 143 14.93 -11.76 -9.72
C GLY A 143 14.47 -10.38 -10.19
N SER A 144 13.56 -10.39 -11.17
CA SER A 144 12.77 -9.21 -11.53
C SER A 144 11.43 -9.60 -12.16
N VAL A 145 10.45 -8.69 -12.13
CA VAL A 145 9.14 -8.81 -12.78
C VAL A 145 8.95 -7.68 -13.78
N VAL A 146 8.72 -8.03 -15.04
CA VAL A 146 8.17 -7.11 -16.05
C VAL A 146 6.64 -7.16 -15.98
N LEU A 147 5.98 -6.00 -16.02
CA LEU A 147 4.52 -5.91 -16.12
C LEU A 147 4.13 -5.87 -17.61
N SER A 148 3.30 -6.80 -18.06
CA SER A 148 2.82 -6.88 -19.45
C SER A 148 1.29 -6.78 -19.52
N ALA A 149 0.76 -6.18 -20.57
CA ALA A 149 -0.68 -6.01 -20.76
C ALA A 149 -1.26 -7.20 -21.55
N ASP A 150 -2.25 -7.88 -20.98
CA ASP A 150 -3.13 -8.76 -21.74
C ASP A 150 -3.94 -7.95 -22.78
N PRO A 151 -4.31 -8.51 -23.95
CA PRO A 151 -5.13 -7.83 -24.95
C PRO A 151 -6.47 -7.27 -24.44
N SER A 152 -6.99 -7.75 -23.31
CA SER A 152 -8.16 -7.19 -22.63
C SER A 152 -7.93 -5.77 -22.06
N LEU A 153 -6.69 -5.42 -21.70
CA LEU A 153 -6.30 -4.04 -21.36
C LEU A 153 -6.02 -3.24 -22.63
N THR A 154 -7.08 -2.87 -23.35
CA THR A 154 -6.98 -2.11 -24.62
C THR A 154 -6.31 -0.73 -24.48
N GLY A 155 -6.26 -0.15 -23.27
CA GLY A 155 -5.50 1.06 -22.92
C GLY A 155 -4.09 0.81 -22.36
N GLY A 156 -3.68 -0.46 -22.22
CA GLY A 156 -2.34 -0.89 -21.80
C GLY A 156 -1.99 -0.62 -20.33
N ILE A 157 -0.69 -0.59 -20.04
CA ILE A 157 -0.15 -0.24 -18.72
C ILE A 157 0.62 1.08 -18.82
N ALA A 158 0.18 2.08 -18.07
CA ALA A 158 0.93 3.31 -17.84
C ALA A 158 1.88 3.12 -16.64
N ALA A 159 3.11 2.66 -16.92
CA ALA A 159 4.19 2.53 -15.95
C ALA A 159 5.28 3.59 -16.18
N SER A 160 5.94 4.02 -15.12
CA SER A 160 7.14 4.87 -15.17
C SER A 160 8.45 4.07 -15.03
N PHE A 161 8.40 2.76 -15.26
CA PHE A 161 9.50 1.81 -15.10
C PHE A 161 9.27 0.59 -16.02
N THR A 162 10.34 -0.14 -16.34
CA THR A 162 10.30 -1.34 -17.19
C THR A 162 10.17 -2.64 -16.38
N SER A 163 10.81 -2.71 -15.22
CA SER A 163 10.80 -3.87 -14.32
C SER A 163 10.71 -3.44 -12.85
N ILE A 164 10.19 -4.35 -12.03
CA ILE A 164 10.33 -4.39 -10.57
C ILE A 164 11.48 -5.38 -10.30
N ASN A 165 12.47 -5.00 -9.53
CA ASN A 165 13.71 -5.74 -9.31
C ASN A 165 13.77 -6.30 -7.87
N ASP A 166 14.78 -7.11 -7.58
CA ASP A 166 15.10 -7.63 -6.25
C ASP A 166 14.84 -6.62 -5.10
N GLY A 167 13.98 -7.01 -4.15
CA GLY A 167 13.61 -6.19 -2.98
C GLY A 167 12.78 -4.92 -3.26
N GLU A 168 12.34 -4.67 -4.50
CA GLU A 168 11.44 -3.58 -4.83
C GLU A 168 9.95 -3.98 -4.74
N LEU A 169 9.10 -2.97 -4.60
CA LEU A 169 7.64 -3.09 -4.56
C LEU A 169 7.02 -2.22 -5.67
N ALA A 170 5.86 -2.62 -6.18
CA ALA A 170 5.00 -1.74 -6.94
C ALA A 170 3.55 -1.83 -6.44
N ILE A 171 2.81 -0.75 -6.64
CA ILE A 171 1.35 -0.72 -6.57
C ILE A 171 0.82 -0.48 -7.99
N VAL A 172 -0.18 -1.28 -8.37
CA VAL A 172 -0.89 -1.17 -9.64
C VAL A 172 -2.34 -0.82 -9.35
N PHE A 173 -2.85 0.23 -9.99
CA PHE A 173 -4.26 0.60 -9.99
C PHE A 173 -4.86 0.25 -11.35
N LEU A 174 -5.95 -0.53 -11.38
CA LEU A 174 -6.74 -0.72 -12.60
C LEU A 174 -7.76 0.40 -12.78
N GLU A 175 -7.95 0.82 -14.02
CA GLU A 175 -9.08 1.62 -14.43
C GLU A 175 -10.38 0.81 -14.24
N SER A 176 -11.48 1.44 -13.83
CA SER A 176 -12.64 0.69 -13.30
C SER A 176 -13.49 -0.04 -14.36
N SER A 177 -13.16 0.13 -15.63
CA SER A 177 -13.65 -0.68 -16.76
C SER A 177 -12.71 -1.84 -17.11
N GLY A 178 -11.63 -2.04 -16.34
CA GLY A 178 -10.59 -3.04 -16.57
C GLY A 178 -9.66 -2.74 -17.75
N VAL A 179 -9.94 -1.72 -18.58
CA VAL A 179 -9.25 -1.54 -19.88
C VAL A 179 -7.81 -1.01 -19.77
N LYS A 180 -7.38 -0.50 -18.62
CA LYS A 180 -6.07 0.14 -18.47
C LYS A 180 -5.54 -0.02 -17.04
N ALA A 181 -4.22 -0.05 -16.89
CA ALA A 181 -3.54 -0.07 -15.59
C ALA A 181 -2.60 1.13 -15.43
N TYR A 182 -2.39 1.58 -14.20
CA TYR A 182 -1.42 2.59 -13.81
C TYR A 182 -0.50 1.99 -12.74
N ALA A 183 0.80 1.87 -13.03
CA ALA A 183 1.75 1.18 -12.17
C ALA A 183 2.80 2.14 -11.61
N PHE A 184 2.98 2.08 -10.29
CA PHE A 184 3.93 2.91 -9.55
C PHE A 184 4.86 2.01 -8.73
N LYS A 185 6.15 2.06 -9.06
CA LYS A 185 7.18 1.46 -8.23
C LYS A 185 7.26 2.26 -6.93
N LEU A 186 7.02 1.56 -5.82
CA LEU A 186 7.27 2.03 -4.47
C LEU A 186 8.71 1.64 -4.16
N ARG A 187 9.57 2.63 -3.88
CA ARG A 187 11.00 2.38 -3.70
C ARG A 187 11.26 1.43 -2.50
N ALA A 188 12.37 0.70 -2.58
CA ALA A 188 12.75 -0.30 -1.59
C ALA A 188 12.88 0.25 -0.16
N ASN A 189 12.70 -0.65 0.81
CA ASN A 189 12.80 -0.44 2.25
C ASN A 189 14.09 0.33 2.66
N PRO A 190 14.05 1.37 3.52
CA PRO A 190 12.96 1.85 4.36
C PRO A 190 12.28 3.14 3.88
N VAL A 191 11.84 3.18 2.62
CA VAL A 191 10.95 4.26 2.12
C VAL A 191 9.57 4.21 2.80
N ARG A 192 9.12 5.33 3.38
CA ARG A 192 7.81 5.42 4.05
C ARG A 192 6.75 5.94 3.08
N SER A 193 5.92 5.04 2.56
CA SER A 193 4.91 5.35 1.52
C SER A 193 3.48 5.34 2.04
N LYS A 194 2.80 6.49 1.95
CA LYS A 194 1.40 6.69 2.31
C LYS A 194 0.55 6.69 1.04
N VAL A 195 -0.22 5.62 0.84
CA VAL A 195 -1.33 5.63 -0.13
C VAL A 195 -2.56 6.17 0.58
N ILE A 196 -3.16 7.21 0.00
CA ILE A 196 -4.35 7.89 0.46
C ILE A 196 -5.39 7.81 -0.67
N ARG A 197 -6.36 6.91 -0.51
CA ARG A 197 -7.56 6.88 -1.33
C ARG A 197 -8.59 7.83 -0.74
N TYR A 198 -9.27 8.61 -1.58
CA TYR A 198 -10.34 9.50 -1.14
C TYR A 198 -11.63 9.21 -1.92
N LEU A 199 -12.60 8.69 -1.18
CA LEU A 199 -13.98 8.50 -1.63
C LEU A 199 -14.70 9.85 -1.52
N THR A 200 -14.56 10.72 -2.53
CA THR A 200 -15.26 12.00 -2.50
C THR A 200 -16.73 11.84 -2.86
N THR A 201 -17.56 12.67 -2.23
CA THR A 201 -18.87 13.03 -2.79
C THR A 201 -18.69 13.72 -4.14
N SER A 202 -19.73 13.66 -4.97
CA SER A 202 -19.75 14.38 -6.25
C SER A 202 -19.67 15.89 -5.98
N GLN A 203 -18.73 16.58 -6.65
CA GLN A 203 -18.39 17.99 -6.41
C GLN A 203 -18.01 18.70 -7.70
N VAL A 204 -18.25 20.00 -7.77
CA VAL A 204 -17.74 20.87 -8.85
C VAL A 204 -16.60 21.71 -8.30
N VAL A 205 -15.38 21.48 -8.76
CA VAL A 205 -14.21 22.28 -8.37
C VAL A 205 -13.99 23.37 -9.40
N ALA A 206 -14.19 24.63 -9.01
CA ALA A 206 -14.00 25.78 -9.88
C ALA A 206 -12.53 25.96 -10.30
N ALA A 207 -12.31 26.68 -11.41
CA ALA A 207 -10.97 27.08 -11.84
C ALA A 207 -10.25 27.87 -10.72
N GLY A 208 -8.97 27.60 -10.51
CA GLY A 208 -8.16 28.22 -9.45
C GLY A 208 -8.52 27.81 -8.02
N SER A 209 -9.42 26.83 -7.82
CA SER A 209 -9.86 26.38 -6.49
C SER A 209 -9.16 25.09 -6.04
N PRO A 210 -9.00 24.87 -4.72
CA PRO A 210 -8.47 23.61 -4.20
C PRO A 210 -9.45 22.45 -4.45
N VAL A 211 -8.89 21.29 -4.80
CA VAL A 211 -9.60 20.03 -5.00
C VAL A 211 -9.81 19.38 -3.64
N ASN A 212 -11.05 19.09 -3.25
CA ASN A 212 -11.33 18.41 -1.99
C ASN A 212 -10.82 16.96 -2.03
N VAL A 213 -10.07 16.58 -0.99
CA VAL A 213 -9.43 15.29 -0.75
C VAL A 213 -9.92 14.60 0.54
N THR A 214 -11.03 15.04 1.15
CA THR A 214 -11.60 14.40 2.36
C THR A 214 -11.74 12.89 2.16
N SER A 215 -11.03 12.13 2.99
CA SER A 215 -11.07 10.68 3.02
C SER A 215 -12.23 10.16 3.86
N THR A 216 -13.05 9.26 3.32
CA THR A 216 -13.92 8.42 4.17
C THR A 216 -13.16 7.20 4.69
N TYR A 217 -12.42 6.50 3.82
CA TYR A 217 -11.53 5.35 4.11
C TYR A 217 -10.48 5.24 2.97
N ALA A 218 -9.25 4.73 3.16
CA ALA A 218 -8.57 4.22 4.35
C ALA A 218 -7.06 4.58 4.29
N THR A 219 -6.36 4.51 5.43
CA THR A 219 -4.88 4.65 5.50
C THR A 219 -4.17 3.35 5.17
N SER A 220 -3.13 3.41 4.32
CA SER A 220 -2.20 2.30 4.08
C SER A 220 -1.60 1.75 5.40
N PRO A 221 -1.50 0.41 5.60
CA PRO A 221 -0.96 -0.18 6.83
C PRO A 221 0.56 0.02 7.00
N TYR A 222 1.27 0.45 5.95
CA TYR A 222 2.74 0.56 5.95
C TYR A 222 3.31 1.83 6.61
N TYR A 223 2.47 2.68 7.22
CA TYR A 223 2.92 3.88 7.92
C TYR A 223 2.91 3.70 9.44
N THR A 224 4.08 3.35 9.99
CA THR A 224 4.34 3.28 11.44
C THR A 224 4.24 4.63 12.15
N ASP A 225 4.25 5.72 11.39
CA ASP A 225 4.10 7.10 11.87
C ASP A 225 2.82 7.72 11.27
N LEU A 226 1.69 7.48 11.94
CA LEU A 226 0.38 7.97 11.50
C LEU A 226 0.35 9.50 11.26
N ASN A 227 1.27 10.24 11.90
CA ASN A 227 1.29 11.70 12.00
C ASN A 227 2.16 12.43 10.96
N ASN A 228 2.66 11.75 9.92
CA ASN A 228 3.34 12.42 8.80
C ASN A 228 3.03 11.74 7.44
N PRO A 229 2.68 12.50 6.39
CA PRO A 229 1.95 13.77 6.48
C PRO A 229 0.58 13.58 7.14
N GLN A 230 0.06 14.61 7.80
CA GLN A 230 -1.33 14.65 8.28
C GLN A 230 -2.24 15.26 7.20
N ILE A 231 -3.47 14.76 7.08
CA ILE A 231 -4.51 15.46 6.31
C ILE A 231 -5.14 16.49 7.26
N VAL A 232 -5.07 17.77 6.90
CA VAL A 232 -5.60 18.87 7.70
C VAL A 232 -6.79 19.48 6.98
N GLY A 233 -7.98 19.26 7.54
CA GLY A 233 -9.24 19.64 6.91
C GLY A 233 -9.49 18.88 5.60
N ALA A 234 -9.96 19.60 4.58
CA ALA A 234 -10.46 19.02 3.33
C ALA A 234 -9.50 19.13 2.13
N TYR A 235 -8.41 19.90 2.23
CA TYR A 235 -7.64 20.37 1.07
C TYR A 235 -6.12 20.29 1.22
N THR A 236 -5.61 19.95 2.41
CA THR A 236 -4.22 20.20 2.79
C THR A 236 -3.58 18.97 3.42
N PHE A 237 -2.34 18.72 3.03
CA PHE A 237 -1.42 17.77 3.62
C PHE A 237 -0.32 18.56 4.34
N ASN A 238 -0.26 18.42 5.66
CA ASN A 238 0.78 19.02 6.49
C ASN A 238 1.89 17.99 6.71
N PHE A 239 3.10 18.34 6.28
CA PHE A 239 4.30 17.55 6.51
C PHE A 239 5.00 18.12 7.74
N THR A 240 5.21 17.29 8.76
CA THR A 240 5.66 17.70 10.09
C THR A 240 7.08 17.24 10.43
N ARG A 241 7.69 16.41 9.56
CA ARG A 241 9.09 15.99 9.65
C ARG A 241 9.91 16.51 8.45
N PRO A 242 11.12 17.07 8.68
CA PRO A 242 12.05 17.39 7.60
C PRO A 242 12.42 16.16 6.75
N GLY A 243 12.42 16.29 5.43
CA GLY A 243 12.69 15.19 4.51
C GLY A 243 12.42 15.54 3.05
N MET A 244 12.85 14.68 2.14
CA MET A 244 12.47 14.73 0.73
C MET A 244 11.20 13.90 0.53
N TYR A 245 10.20 14.41 -0.19
CA TYR A 245 8.97 13.67 -0.46
C TYR A 245 8.59 13.74 -1.94
N ARG A 246 8.18 12.61 -2.51
CA ARG A 246 7.53 12.54 -3.82
C ARG A 246 6.01 12.53 -3.62
N LEU A 247 5.33 13.49 -4.24
CA LEU A 247 3.88 13.64 -4.18
C LEU A 247 3.30 13.25 -5.55
N THR A 248 2.43 12.24 -5.60
CA THR A 248 1.77 11.79 -6.84
C THR A 248 0.27 11.82 -6.63
N ALA A 249 -0.46 12.64 -7.41
CA ALA A 249 -1.91 12.71 -7.37
C ALA A 249 -2.52 12.23 -8.70
N PHE A 250 -3.63 11.49 -8.59
CA PHE A 250 -4.46 11.09 -9.72
C PHE A 250 -5.93 11.33 -9.38
N ARG A 251 -6.68 11.87 -10.34
CA ARG A 251 -8.14 11.99 -10.27
C ARG A 251 -8.73 11.26 -11.46
N GLY A 252 -9.72 10.42 -11.23
CA GLY A 252 -10.67 10.03 -12.28
C GLY A 252 -11.81 11.05 -12.38
N ILE A 253 -12.38 11.18 -13.57
CA ILE A 253 -13.60 11.95 -13.83
C ILE A 253 -14.72 10.94 -14.18
N PRO A 254 -15.97 11.16 -13.74
CA PRO A 254 -17.06 10.22 -13.98
C PRO A 254 -17.47 10.15 -15.45
N ASN A 255 -18.04 9.01 -15.84
CA ASN A 255 -18.24 8.66 -17.25
C ASN A 255 -19.37 9.43 -17.97
N ALA A 256 -20.58 9.45 -17.39
CA ALA A 256 -21.80 9.54 -18.22
C ALA A 256 -22.65 10.82 -18.07
N SER A 257 -22.47 11.60 -17.00
CA SER A 257 -23.48 12.61 -16.56
C SER A 257 -22.97 14.05 -16.52
N VAL A 258 -21.74 14.31 -16.97
CA VAL A 258 -21.06 15.61 -16.83
C VAL A 258 -21.06 16.37 -18.16
N PRO A 259 -21.37 17.69 -18.19
CA PRO A 259 -21.26 18.49 -19.40
C PRO A 259 -19.83 18.49 -19.97
N ALA A 260 -19.67 18.39 -21.29
CA ALA A 260 -18.36 18.28 -21.94
C ALA A 260 -17.38 19.46 -21.69
N SER A 261 -17.87 20.60 -21.19
CA SER A 261 -17.04 21.72 -20.72
C SER A 261 -16.38 21.48 -19.35
N GLN A 262 -16.83 20.46 -18.61
CA GLN A 262 -16.40 20.09 -17.26
C GLN A 262 -15.81 18.67 -17.17
N THR A 263 -15.79 17.91 -18.28
CA THR A 263 -15.19 16.57 -18.35
C THR A 263 -13.66 16.59 -18.39
N THR A 264 -13.01 17.74 -18.35
CA THR A 264 -11.53 17.85 -18.28
C THR A 264 -11.13 18.64 -17.04
N MET A 265 -10.34 18.02 -16.16
CA MET A 265 -9.68 18.70 -15.05
C MET A 265 -8.17 18.73 -15.30
N ARG A 266 -7.58 19.91 -15.22
CA ARG A 266 -6.12 20.07 -15.13
C ARG A 266 -5.79 20.42 -13.69
N PHE A 267 -4.87 19.70 -13.08
CA PHE A 267 -4.63 19.84 -11.64
C PHE A 267 -3.14 19.80 -11.32
N GLN A 268 -2.73 20.54 -10.30
CA GLN A 268 -1.33 20.63 -9.90
C GLN A 268 -1.22 20.73 -8.39
N TRP A 269 -0.08 20.31 -7.85
CA TRP A 269 0.24 20.52 -6.45
C TRP A 269 0.50 22.00 -6.18
N TYR A 270 0.03 22.49 -5.05
CA TYR A 270 0.17 23.86 -4.59
C TYR A 270 0.81 23.86 -3.20
N HIS A 271 1.81 24.70 -2.99
CA HIS A 271 2.50 24.86 -1.72
C HIS A 271 1.99 26.14 -1.06
N TYR A 272 1.26 25.99 0.04
CA TYR A 272 0.54 27.10 0.66
C TYR A 272 1.50 28.14 1.27
N ASP A 273 2.58 27.70 1.91
CA ASP A 273 3.50 28.57 2.65
C ASP A 273 4.35 29.47 1.72
N THR A 274 4.55 29.06 0.47
CA THR A 274 5.19 29.86 -0.59
C THR A 274 4.20 30.45 -1.61
N ALA A 275 2.92 30.10 -1.50
CA ALA A 275 1.84 30.43 -2.42
C ALA A 275 2.07 30.04 -3.90
N THR A 276 2.85 28.99 -4.18
CA THR A 276 3.26 28.59 -5.55
C THR A 276 2.76 27.20 -5.98
N TYR A 277 2.54 27.01 -7.28
CA TYR A 277 2.35 25.68 -7.88
C TYR A 277 3.69 24.94 -8.02
N ILE A 278 3.71 23.65 -7.74
CA ILE A 278 4.91 22.79 -7.74
C ILE A 278 4.70 21.50 -8.56
N GLY A 279 5.79 20.94 -9.08
CA GLY A 279 5.76 19.69 -9.85
C GLY A 279 5.08 19.80 -11.22
N SER A 280 4.74 18.65 -11.81
CA SER A 280 4.00 18.56 -13.07
C SER A 280 2.50 18.78 -12.88
N MET A 281 1.89 19.42 -13.88
CA MET A 281 0.43 19.42 -14.05
C MET A 281 -0.05 18.03 -14.46
N GLY A 282 -0.97 17.46 -13.68
CA GLY A 282 -1.79 16.32 -14.03
C GLY A 282 -2.99 16.73 -14.89
N ILE A 283 -3.50 15.77 -15.65
CA ILE A 283 -4.68 15.91 -16.51
C ILE A 283 -5.59 14.72 -16.22
N SER A 284 -6.88 14.97 -16.08
CA SER A 284 -7.91 13.95 -16.13
C SER A 284 -8.93 14.37 -17.17
N GLU A 285 -9.35 13.43 -18.00
CA GLU A 285 -10.37 13.60 -19.01
C GLU A 285 -11.37 12.45 -18.83
N GLY A 286 -12.66 12.79 -18.69
CA GLY A 286 -13.75 11.85 -18.62
C GLY A 286 -14.01 11.18 -19.97
N TYR A 287 -14.81 10.11 -19.93
CA TYR A 287 -15.23 9.37 -21.11
C TYR A 287 -16.19 10.20 -21.97
N THR A 288 -16.04 10.16 -23.30
CA THR A 288 -16.90 10.92 -24.24
C THR A 288 -17.72 10.01 -25.15
N GLY A 289 -18.31 8.95 -24.59
CA GLY A 289 -19.16 7.99 -25.30
C GLY A 289 -18.43 6.92 -26.11
N THR A 290 -17.30 7.27 -26.73
CA THR A 290 -16.50 6.36 -27.61
C THR A 290 -14.99 6.37 -27.36
N THR A 291 -14.48 7.32 -26.57
CA THR A 291 -13.04 7.51 -26.33
C THR A 291 -12.76 7.57 -24.84
N TYR A 292 -11.78 6.79 -24.38
CA TYR A 292 -11.22 6.91 -23.04
C TYR A 292 -10.33 8.14 -22.96
N GLY A 293 -10.63 9.04 -22.01
CA GLY A 293 -9.94 10.31 -21.86
C GLY A 293 -8.48 10.16 -21.42
N ARG A 294 -7.65 11.13 -21.79
CA ARG A 294 -6.25 11.18 -21.37
C ARG A 294 -6.12 11.47 -19.88
N SER A 295 -5.61 10.48 -19.14
CA SER A 295 -5.26 10.64 -17.72
C SER A 295 -3.75 10.62 -17.49
N ILE A 296 -3.24 11.63 -16.78
CA ILE A 296 -1.83 11.87 -16.42
C ILE A 296 -1.79 12.32 -14.94
N PRO A 297 -0.97 11.70 -14.07
CA PRO A 297 -0.84 12.14 -12.68
C PRO A 297 -0.06 13.45 -12.52
N ALA A 298 -0.40 14.24 -11.50
CA ALA A 298 0.40 15.38 -11.06
C ALA A 298 1.51 14.90 -10.12
N ILE A 299 2.78 15.13 -10.47
CA ILE A 299 3.94 14.63 -9.71
C ILE A 299 4.80 15.81 -9.25
N ALA A 300 4.95 15.98 -7.93
CA ALA A 300 5.83 16.97 -7.34
C ALA A 300 6.91 16.32 -6.46
N TYR A 301 7.98 17.07 -6.22
CA TYR A 301 8.99 16.76 -5.21
C TYR A 301 9.04 17.93 -4.22
N LEU A 302 8.89 17.63 -2.94
CA LEU A 302 8.87 18.59 -1.82
C LEU A 302 10.11 18.36 -0.94
N LYS A 303 10.73 19.44 -0.45
CA LYS A 303 11.87 19.36 0.49
C LYS A 303 11.49 20.04 1.80
N VAL A 304 10.89 19.26 2.68
CA VAL A 304 10.42 19.74 3.98
C VAL A 304 11.63 20.05 4.86
N SER A 305 11.70 21.28 5.36
CA SER A 305 12.81 21.72 6.22
C SER A 305 12.42 21.88 7.69
N THR A 306 11.15 22.13 7.99
CA THR A 306 10.58 22.17 9.36
C THR A 306 9.16 21.62 9.37
N SER A 307 8.20 22.40 8.86
CA SER A 307 6.82 21.99 8.60
C SER A 307 6.32 22.73 7.36
N GLU A 308 5.72 22.01 6.42
CA GLU A 308 5.26 22.56 5.14
C GLU A 308 3.87 22.03 4.78
N SER A 309 3.07 22.87 4.13
CA SER A 309 1.66 22.67 3.84
C SER A 309 1.45 22.65 2.33
N VAL A 310 0.92 21.55 1.79
CA VAL A 310 0.63 21.41 0.35
C VAL A 310 -0.80 20.94 0.10
N GLY A 311 -1.37 21.30 -1.05
CA GLY A 311 -2.69 20.88 -1.50
C GLY A 311 -2.71 20.58 -2.98
N LEU A 312 -3.88 20.18 -3.49
CA LEU A 312 -4.11 19.95 -4.92
C LEU A 312 -5.10 20.99 -5.43
N TYR A 313 -4.84 21.61 -6.58
CA TYR A 313 -5.66 22.69 -7.14
C TYR A 313 -6.11 22.38 -8.56
N ASN A 314 -7.32 22.82 -8.95
CA ASN A 314 -7.74 22.86 -10.34
C ASN A 314 -7.08 24.07 -11.04
N VAL A 315 -6.08 23.81 -11.87
CA VAL A 315 -5.36 24.80 -12.69
C VAL A 315 -5.90 24.89 -14.12
N GLY A 316 -7.04 24.26 -14.39
CA GLY A 316 -7.80 24.45 -15.62
C GLY A 316 -8.47 25.81 -15.71
N THR A 317 -8.86 26.22 -16.92
CA THR A 317 -9.66 27.44 -17.18
C THR A 317 -11.13 27.28 -16.80
N ASN A 318 -11.58 26.05 -16.58
CA ASN A 318 -12.97 25.68 -16.39
C ASN A 318 -13.16 25.02 -15.02
N SER A 319 -14.37 25.14 -14.47
CA SER A 319 -14.81 24.26 -13.39
C SER A 319 -14.88 22.81 -13.89
N ALA A 320 -14.39 21.86 -13.10
CA ALA A 320 -14.48 20.43 -13.40
C ALA A 320 -15.43 19.74 -12.42
N SER A 321 -16.29 18.85 -12.92
CA SER A 321 -17.08 17.96 -12.08
C SER A 321 -16.25 16.73 -11.75
N ILE A 322 -16.14 16.40 -10.46
CA ILE A 322 -15.50 15.19 -9.97
C ILE A 322 -16.54 14.37 -9.23
N GLY A 323 -16.78 13.15 -9.72
CA GLY A 323 -17.93 12.34 -9.33
C GLY A 323 -17.80 11.68 -7.97
N SER A 324 -18.86 10.96 -7.60
CA SER A 324 -18.83 10.05 -6.46
C SER A 324 -17.95 8.83 -6.73
N SER A 325 -17.52 8.13 -5.67
CA SER A 325 -16.71 6.91 -5.81
C SER A 325 -17.41 5.74 -6.54
N SER A 326 -18.72 5.80 -6.69
CA SER A 326 -19.54 4.88 -7.49
C SER A 326 -19.63 5.24 -8.98
N GLU A 327 -19.16 6.43 -9.39
CA GLU A 327 -19.25 6.94 -10.77
C GLU A 327 -17.87 7.21 -11.40
N VAL A 328 -16.84 7.41 -10.57
CA VAL A 328 -15.49 7.81 -10.99
C VAL A 328 -14.70 6.63 -11.54
N ILE A 329 -14.41 6.69 -12.84
CA ILE A 329 -13.61 5.67 -13.49
C ILE A 329 -12.15 5.69 -12.99
N GLY A 330 -11.65 4.50 -12.62
CA GLY A 330 -10.27 4.26 -12.18
C GLY A 330 -9.90 4.73 -10.77
N GLY A 331 -10.85 5.31 -10.03
CA GLY A 331 -10.62 5.78 -8.66
C GLY A 331 -9.72 7.03 -8.59
N SER A 332 -9.71 7.68 -7.42
CA SER A 332 -8.80 8.79 -7.13
C SER A 332 -7.87 8.43 -5.99
N TYR A 333 -6.58 8.71 -6.17
CA TYR A 333 -5.54 8.36 -5.22
C TYR A 333 -4.46 9.44 -5.14
N ILE A 334 -3.90 9.57 -3.95
CA ILE A 334 -2.67 10.30 -3.67
C ILE A 334 -1.68 9.31 -3.08
N LEU A 335 -0.51 9.22 -3.69
CA LEU A 335 0.65 8.46 -3.22
C LEU A 335 1.70 9.48 -2.78
N ILE A 336 2.14 9.37 -1.52
CA ILE A 336 3.18 10.21 -0.93
C ILE A 336 4.29 9.29 -0.44
N GLU A 337 5.50 9.45 -0.98
CA GLU A 337 6.67 8.64 -0.64
C GLU A 337 7.73 9.52 0.02
N GLU A 338 8.17 9.18 1.23
CA GLU A 338 9.36 9.77 1.84
C GLU A 338 10.62 9.16 1.18
N LEU A 339 11.43 10.01 0.55
CA LEU A 339 12.66 9.64 -0.15
C LEU A 339 13.87 9.71 0.81
N PRO A 340 14.89 8.85 0.61
CA PRO A 340 16.14 8.88 1.38
C PRO A 340 17.00 10.11 1.05
#